data_AF-A0A261CUU3-F1
#
_entry.id   AF-A0A261CUU3-F1
#
_cell.length_a   1.000
_cell.length_b   1.000
_cell.length_c   1.000
_cell.angle_alpha   90.00
_cell.angle_beta   90.00
_cell.angle_gamma   90.00
#
_symmetry.space_group_name_H-M   'P 1'
#
loop_
_entity.id
_entity.type
_entity.pdbx_description
1 polymer ?
#
loop_
_entity_poly.entity_id
_entity_poly.type
_entity_poly.pdbx_seq_one_letter_code
_entity_poly.pdbx_strand_id
1 'polypeptide(L)'
;MHDISTSYILISDLNVGIKAWRHLLLDWTEKNLNELVFVRASGITSLNMLELTEGFVTHKWNDEEMVEFKERTDFSVYFEQKGTIIRNKSNKKASLHFDQDNSIFTMVVWDPRAFPRCLSLINLSTTNRRLREQYTNEINPGRIKIFFDRDSAVILIGEIRIEFSTDAPLFYGKAPTEIRTIGPVTIDAFCTWSYEVSRKIIVEDIHTPCLTLAQYCKTTFPKAELDSFSCEDEINERTLQILSSWDLDLFKEKEFEFPAESKNIKNLASQYCKKNHLCTIGYEWDGNLIIKTKNYGEVESEFRFSDCWQSDYHCINYILVSCFKVGIQSLRHLINTWIQGELYELIFVRASVVTGLNMSEVTEGFRSNVWNDEDMIEFKERTDFSVYFEQKGTIIFSKSYGKASLHFDQDNSIFTMVVWDTGALLGCRHSFPEIQTLFLTN
;
A
#
# COMPACT_ATOMS: atom_id res chain seq x y z
N MET A 1 30.13 -25.62 9.89
CA MET A 1 30.23 -25.35 8.44
C MET A 1 29.01 -24.54 8.07
N HIS A 2 29.21 -23.30 7.60
CA HIS A 2 28.11 -22.44 7.16
C HIS A 2 27.61 -22.98 5.81
N ASP A 3 26.35 -23.43 5.77
CA ASP A 3 25.65 -23.71 4.52
C ASP A 3 25.57 -22.40 3.72
N ILE A 4 26.26 -22.34 2.59
CA ILE A 4 26.09 -21.25 1.63
C ILE A 4 24.77 -21.53 0.91
N SER A 5 23.70 -20.85 1.31
CA SER A 5 22.37 -20.96 0.72
C SER A 5 22.32 -20.29 -0.66
N THR A 6 22.83 -20.97 -1.68
CA THR A 6 22.82 -20.46 -3.06
C THR A 6 21.41 -20.57 -3.64
N SER A 7 20.74 -19.42 -3.79
CA SER A 7 19.38 -19.35 -4.34
C SER A 7 19.33 -18.95 -5.81
N TYR A 8 20.34 -18.25 -6.33
CA TYR A 8 20.37 -17.73 -7.71
C TYR A 8 21.78 -17.79 -8.29
N ILE A 9 21.90 -18.04 -9.59
CA ILE A 9 23.17 -18.02 -10.33
C ILE A 9 23.00 -17.21 -11.62
N LEU A 10 23.74 -16.12 -11.76
CA LEU A 10 23.76 -15.28 -12.96
C LEU A 10 25.16 -15.26 -13.54
N ILE A 11 25.30 -15.65 -14.81
CA ILE A 11 26.58 -15.72 -15.50
C ILE A 11 26.48 -14.94 -16.81
N SER A 12 27.43 -14.05 -17.09
CA SER A 12 27.52 -13.34 -18.38
C SER A 12 28.94 -13.42 -18.89
N ASP A 13 29.09 -13.61 -20.20
CA ASP A 13 30.36 -13.48 -20.93
C ASP A 13 31.47 -14.44 -20.44
N LEU A 14 31.05 -15.52 -19.75
CA LEU A 14 31.93 -16.59 -19.31
C LEU A 14 31.71 -17.82 -20.18
N ASN A 15 32.79 -18.36 -20.77
CA ASN A 15 32.75 -19.64 -21.46
C ASN A 15 32.65 -20.79 -20.44
N VAL A 16 31.42 -21.10 -20.03
CA VAL A 16 31.13 -22.23 -19.14
C VAL A 16 30.96 -23.50 -19.97
N GLY A 17 31.91 -24.44 -19.81
CA GLY A 17 31.82 -25.74 -20.46
C GLY A 17 30.71 -26.62 -19.90
N ILE A 18 30.22 -27.56 -20.71
CA ILE A 18 29.10 -28.45 -20.35
C ILE A 18 29.29 -29.24 -19.05
N LYS A 19 30.53 -29.56 -18.68
CA LYS A 19 30.85 -30.26 -17.42
C LYS A 19 30.43 -29.45 -16.19
N ALA A 20 30.58 -28.13 -16.21
CA ALA A 20 30.17 -27.27 -15.10
C ALA A 20 28.65 -27.18 -14.99
N TRP A 21 27.95 -27.11 -16.13
CA TRP A 21 26.48 -27.18 -16.16
C TRP A 21 25.94 -28.51 -15.63
N ARG A 22 26.58 -29.63 -16.01
CA ARG A 22 26.23 -30.95 -15.47
C ARG A 22 26.49 -31.05 -13.96
N HIS A 23 27.56 -30.46 -13.46
CA HIS A 23 27.84 -30.40 -12.02
C HIS A 23 26.76 -29.62 -11.27
N LEU A 24 26.32 -28.48 -11.82
CA LEU A 24 25.23 -27.69 -11.26
C LEU A 24 23.92 -28.49 -11.17
N LEU A 25 23.55 -29.20 -12.25
CA LEU A 25 22.35 -30.05 -12.26
C LEU A 25 22.50 -31.22 -11.28
N LEU A 26 23.69 -31.81 -11.16
CA LEU A 26 23.97 -32.85 -10.19
C LEU A 26 23.80 -32.34 -8.75
N ASP A 27 24.42 -31.21 -8.42
CA ASP A 27 24.32 -30.60 -7.09
C ASP A 27 22.88 -30.24 -6.71
N TRP A 28 22.11 -29.71 -7.67
CA TRP A 28 20.70 -29.42 -7.43
C TRP A 28 19.85 -30.69 -7.26
N THR A 29 20.06 -31.70 -8.11
CA THR A 29 19.31 -32.96 -8.05
C THR A 29 19.63 -33.76 -6.79
N GLU A 30 20.87 -33.70 -6.32
CA GLU A 30 21.40 -34.34 -5.11
C GLU A 30 21.12 -33.58 -3.81
N LYS A 31 20.41 -32.44 -3.86
CA LYS A 31 20.06 -31.60 -2.70
C LYS A 31 21.21 -30.78 -2.10
N ASN A 32 22.36 -30.71 -2.76
CA ASN A 32 23.46 -29.81 -2.37
C ASN A 32 23.11 -28.34 -2.62
N LEU A 33 22.17 -28.07 -3.53
CA LEU A 33 21.64 -26.73 -3.84
C LEU A 33 20.12 -26.65 -3.63
N ASN A 34 19.62 -27.13 -2.49
CA ASN A 34 18.18 -27.15 -2.17
C ASN A 34 17.48 -25.78 -2.24
N GLU A 35 18.26 -24.73 -2.02
CA GLU A 35 17.80 -23.36 -1.99
C GLU A 35 17.77 -22.70 -3.38
N LEU A 36 18.37 -23.31 -4.40
CA LEU A 36 18.43 -22.77 -5.76
C LEU A 36 17.02 -22.63 -6.34
N VAL A 37 16.75 -21.46 -6.88
CA VAL A 37 15.48 -21.03 -7.48
C VAL A 37 15.67 -20.71 -8.96
N PHE A 38 16.80 -20.10 -9.33
CA PHE A 38 16.99 -19.58 -10.68
C PHE A 38 18.45 -19.61 -11.14
N VAL A 39 18.66 -19.92 -12.41
CA VAL A 39 19.96 -19.78 -13.08
C VAL A 39 19.71 -19.12 -14.43
N ARG A 40 20.50 -18.10 -14.78
CA ARG A 40 20.55 -17.59 -16.15
C ARG A 40 21.98 -17.31 -16.57
N ALA A 41 22.33 -17.78 -17.75
CA ALA A 41 23.64 -17.57 -18.34
C ALA A 41 23.55 -17.06 -19.77
N SER A 42 24.29 -16.01 -20.08
CA SER A 42 24.37 -15.40 -21.41
C SER A 42 25.77 -15.57 -22.02
N GLY A 43 25.83 -15.56 -23.35
CA GLY A 43 27.08 -15.76 -24.10
C GLY A 43 27.47 -17.23 -24.27
N ILE A 44 26.50 -18.14 -24.13
CA ILE A 44 26.73 -19.57 -24.32
C ILE A 44 26.68 -19.88 -25.81
N THR A 45 27.85 -20.03 -26.42
CA THR A 45 28.02 -20.22 -27.87
C THR A 45 27.59 -21.60 -28.36
N SER A 46 27.60 -22.61 -27.50
CA SER A 46 27.06 -23.93 -27.80
C SER A 46 26.72 -24.69 -26.52
N LEU A 47 25.49 -25.17 -26.41
CA LEU A 47 25.04 -26.05 -25.33
C LEU A 47 24.10 -27.09 -25.91
N ASN A 48 24.50 -28.35 -25.83
CA ASN A 48 23.64 -29.46 -26.24
C ASN A 48 22.77 -29.87 -25.06
N MET A 49 21.48 -29.55 -25.11
CA MET A 49 20.52 -29.87 -24.05
C MET A 49 20.36 -31.38 -23.81
N LEU A 50 20.53 -32.22 -24.84
CA LEU A 50 20.49 -33.67 -24.70
C LEU A 50 21.71 -34.18 -23.91
N GLU A 51 22.90 -33.69 -24.26
CA GLU A 51 24.14 -34.03 -23.54
C GLU A 51 24.14 -33.46 -22.12
N LEU A 52 23.54 -32.28 -21.90
CA LEU A 52 23.43 -31.68 -20.57
C LEU A 52 22.54 -32.52 -19.64
N THR A 53 21.44 -33.06 -20.17
CA THR A 53 20.43 -33.77 -19.39
C THR A 53 20.60 -35.29 -19.37
N GLU A 54 21.61 -35.82 -20.05
CA GLU A 54 21.91 -37.25 -20.07
C GLU A 54 22.19 -37.78 -18.65
N GLY A 55 21.45 -38.82 -18.26
CA GLY A 55 21.54 -39.43 -16.92
C GLY A 55 20.60 -38.83 -15.88
N PHE A 56 19.84 -37.78 -16.21
CA PHE A 56 18.82 -37.20 -15.36
C PHE A 56 17.40 -37.62 -15.81
N VAL A 57 16.46 -37.72 -14.87
CA VAL A 57 15.04 -37.94 -15.18
C VAL A 57 14.47 -36.63 -15.74
N THR A 58 14.18 -36.62 -17.04
CA THR A 58 13.66 -35.44 -17.73
C THR A 58 12.49 -35.75 -18.66
N HIS A 59 11.64 -34.75 -18.90
CA HIS A 59 10.57 -34.82 -19.90
C HIS A 59 10.25 -33.42 -20.46
N LYS A 60 9.65 -33.35 -21.65
CA LYS A 60 9.18 -32.09 -22.24
C LYS A 60 7.89 -31.64 -21.58
N TRP A 61 7.68 -30.32 -21.50
CA TRP A 61 6.45 -29.75 -20.96
C TRP A 61 5.21 -30.23 -21.73
N ASN A 62 4.13 -30.51 -21.01
CA ASN A 62 2.79 -30.52 -21.56
C ASN A 62 2.08 -29.15 -21.36
N ASP A 63 0.86 -28.99 -21.87
CA ASP A 63 0.12 -27.71 -21.78
C ASP A 63 -0.33 -27.39 -20.35
N GLU A 64 -0.72 -28.40 -19.56
CA GLU A 64 -1.11 -28.25 -18.16
C GLU A 64 0.07 -27.79 -17.29
N GLU A 65 1.25 -28.32 -17.56
CA GLU A 65 2.51 -27.99 -16.93
C GLU A 65 2.95 -26.55 -17.23
N MET A 66 2.61 -26.02 -18.41
CA MET A 66 2.85 -24.61 -18.72
C MET A 66 1.96 -23.68 -17.88
N VAL A 67 0.71 -24.06 -17.62
CA VAL A 67 -0.19 -23.32 -16.73
C VAL A 67 0.32 -23.39 -15.29
N GLU A 68 0.63 -24.60 -14.80
CA GLU A 68 1.17 -24.80 -13.45
C GLU A 68 2.48 -24.02 -13.24
N PHE A 69 3.36 -23.96 -14.25
CA PHE A 69 4.58 -23.17 -14.19
C PHE A 69 4.30 -21.67 -14.04
N LYS A 70 3.38 -21.12 -14.84
CA LYS A 70 2.99 -19.70 -14.76
C LYS A 70 2.39 -19.34 -13.41
N GLU A 71 1.65 -20.25 -12.80
CA GLU A 71 1.05 -20.07 -11.46
C GLU A 71 2.06 -20.20 -10.32
N ARG A 72 3.15 -20.95 -10.52
CA ARG A 72 4.13 -21.29 -9.48
C ARG A 72 5.42 -20.48 -9.53
N THR A 73 5.60 -19.61 -10.52
CA THR A 73 6.78 -18.75 -10.58
C THR A 73 6.60 -17.49 -11.42
N ASP A 74 7.09 -16.37 -10.89
CA ASP A 74 7.15 -15.09 -11.60
C ASP A 74 8.21 -15.08 -12.72
N PHE A 75 9.06 -16.11 -12.79
CA PHE A 75 10.09 -16.27 -13.83
C PHE A 75 9.55 -16.89 -15.13
N SER A 76 8.22 -17.07 -15.24
CA SER A 76 7.61 -17.66 -16.44
C SER A 76 7.79 -16.84 -17.71
N VAL A 77 8.04 -15.53 -17.55
CA VAL A 77 8.38 -14.60 -18.63
C VAL A 77 9.67 -14.96 -19.39
N TYR A 78 10.59 -15.71 -18.77
CA TYR A 78 11.82 -16.18 -19.43
C TYR A 78 11.62 -17.41 -20.33
N PHE A 79 10.39 -17.90 -20.46
CA PHE A 79 10.04 -19.09 -21.23
C PHE A 79 8.95 -18.74 -22.24
N GLU A 80 9.37 -18.28 -23.43
CA GLU A 80 8.47 -18.13 -24.58
C GLU A 80 8.11 -19.49 -25.22
N GLN A 81 8.92 -20.52 -24.94
CA GLN A 81 8.75 -21.87 -25.49
C GLN A 81 8.81 -22.93 -24.38
N LYS A 82 8.15 -24.07 -24.63
CA LYS A 82 8.17 -25.26 -23.77
C LYS A 82 9.62 -25.73 -23.55
N GLY A 83 10.05 -25.80 -22.29
CA GLY A 83 11.39 -26.26 -21.91
C GLY A 83 11.48 -27.78 -21.66
N THR A 84 12.56 -28.17 -21.01
CA THR A 84 12.77 -29.53 -20.46
C THR A 84 12.60 -29.48 -18.95
N ILE A 85 11.76 -30.34 -18.38
CA ILE A 85 11.59 -30.48 -16.93
C ILE A 85 12.64 -31.45 -16.40
N ILE A 86 13.26 -31.10 -15.29
CA ILE A 86 14.11 -31.95 -14.47
C ILE A 86 13.56 -32.00 -13.04
N ARG A 87 13.74 -33.12 -12.34
CA ARG A 87 13.31 -33.29 -10.95
C ARG A 87 14.49 -33.61 -10.04
N ASN A 88 14.49 -33.03 -8.83
CA ASN A 88 15.44 -33.40 -7.79
C ASN A 88 14.93 -34.57 -6.94
N LYS A 89 15.77 -35.07 -6.01
CA LYS A 89 15.41 -36.15 -5.07
C LYS A 89 14.24 -35.85 -4.13
N SER A 90 13.83 -34.58 -3.99
CA SER A 90 12.62 -34.18 -3.24
C SER A 90 11.39 -34.03 -4.14
N ASN A 91 11.48 -34.46 -5.41
CA ASN A 91 10.44 -34.29 -6.42
C ASN A 91 10.10 -32.82 -6.74
N LYS A 92 10.97 -31.86 -6.39
CA LYS A 92 10.85 -30.47 -6.87
C LYS A 92 11.13 -30.45 -8.37
N LYS A 93 10.33 -29.67 -9.11
CA LYS A 93 10.48 -29.48 -10.55
C LYS A 93 11.38 -28.28 -10.83
N ALA A 94 12.21 -28.37 -11.85
CA ALA A 94 12.83 -27.23 -12.48
C ALA A 94 12.69 -27.33 -13.99
N SER A 95 12.59 -26.19 -14.66
CA SER A 95 12.58 -26.09 -16.11
C SER A 95 13.89 -25.56 -16.61
N LEU A 96 14.44 -26.24 -17.61
CA LEU A 96 15.66 -25.88 -18.32
C LEU A 96 15.29 -25.41 -19.72
N HIS A 97 15.89 -24.32 -20.16
CA HIS A 97 15.74 -23.78 -21.50
C HIS A 97 17.08 -23.27 -22.02
N PHE A 98 17.33 -23.49 -23.31
CA PHE A 98 18.47 -22.92 -24.01
C PHE A 98 17.95 -22.23 -25.27
N ASP A 99 17.97 -20.90 -25.23
CA ASP A 99 17.68 -20.03 -26.35
C ASP A 99 18.96 -19.89 -27.18
N GLN A 100 19.00 -20.61 -28.30
CA GLN A 100 20.16 -20.64 -29.18
C GLN A 100 20.37 -19.30 -29.90
N ASP A 101 19.29 -18.60 -30.24
CA ASP A 101 19.34 -17.35 -31.01
C ASP A 101 19.94 -16.22 -30.16
N ASN A 102 19.61 -16.19 -28.86
CA ASN A 102 20.15 -15.22 -27.92
C ASN A 102 21.37 -15.74 -27.14
N SER A 103 21.76 -17.01 -27.33
CA SER A 103 22.84 -17.67 -26.58
C SER A 103 22.62 -17.64 -25.05
N ILE A 104 21.40 -17.96 -24.62
CA ILE A 104 20.97 -17.88 -23.22
C ILE A 104 20.51 -19.24 -22.70
N PHE A 105 21.12 -19.69 -21.60
CA PHE A 105 20.60 -20.81 -20.81
C PHE A 105 19.85 -20.30 -19.59
N THR A 106 18.69 -20.89 -19.29
CA THR A 106 17.87 -20.57 -18.13
C THR A 106 17.43 -21.85 -17.42
N MET A 107 17.58 -21.88 -16.09
CA MET A 107 16.96 -22.88 -15.21
C MET A 107 16.05 -22.17 -14.22
N VAL A 108 14.81 -22.61 -14.10
CA VAL A 108 13.83 -22.08 -13.14
C VAL A 108 13.26 -23.21 -12.32
N VAL A 109 13.47 -23.16 -11.01
CA VAL A 109 12.82 -24.09 -10.07
C VAL A 109 11.39 -23.61 -9.86
N TRP A 110 10.45 -24.55 -9.91
CA TRP A 110 9.02 -24.30 -9.73
C TRP A 110 8.74 -24.15 -8.24
N ASP A 111 9.16 -23.01 -7.70
CA ASP A 111 8.99 -22.67 -6.29
C ASP A 111 8.16 -21.39 -6.18
N PRO A 112 6.92 -21.45 -5.67
CA PRO A 112 6.13 -20.24 -5.44
C PRO A 112 6.79 -19.30 -4.42
N ARG A 113 7.80 -19.77 -3.67
CA ARG A 113 8.60 -18.98 -2.72
C ARG A 113 9.79 -18.28 -3.38
N ALA A 114 9.88 -18.30 -4.71
CA ALA A 114 10.94 -17.65 -5.47
C ALA A 114 11.05 -16.15 -5.17
N PHE A 115 9.93 -15.44 -5.20
CA PHE A 115 9.86 -13.99 -5.01
C PHE A 115 10.26 -13.51 -3.58
N PRO A 116 9.81 -14.14 -2.48
CA PRO A 116 10.35 -13.89 -1.14
C PRO A 116 11.86 -14.08 -1.00
N ARG A 117 12.44 -15.01 -1.78
CA ARG A 117 13.90 -15.23 -1.85
C ARG A 117 14.60 -14.23 -2.78
N CYS A 118 13.89 -13.63 -3.75
CA CYS A 118 14.39 -12.53 -4.59
C CYS A 118 14.62 -11.25 -3.78
N LEU A 119 13.77 -10.94 -2.79
CA LEU A 119 13.90 -9.71 -1.97
C LEU A 119 15.20 -9.64 -1.17
N SER A 120 15.75 -10.79 -0.73
CA SER A 120 17.11 -10.85 -0.14
C SER A 120 18.25 -10.60 -1.12
N LEU A 121 17.99 -10.57 -2.43
CA LEU A 121 18.99 -10.52 -3.49
C LEU A 121 18.92 -9.30 -4.40
N ILE A 122 18.01 -8.36 -4.13
CA ILE A 122 17.98 -7.11 -4.89
C ILE A 122 19.04 -6.12 -4.35
N ASN A 123 20.27 -6.59 -4.23
CA ASN A 123 21.45 -5.76 -4.34
C ASN A 123 21.97 -5.96 -5.77
N LEU A 124 21.18 -5.54 -6.77
CA LEU A 124 21.47 -5.70 -8.19
C LEU A 124 22.65 -4.84 -8.67
N SER A 125 23.41 -4.22 -7.76
CA SER A 125 24.52 -3.31 -8.03
C SER A 125 25.62 -3.89 -8.93
N THR A 126 25.62 -5.20 -9.16
CA THR A 126 26.61 -5.91 -9.98
C THR A 126 26.10 -6.43 -11.34
N THR A 127 24.81 -6.30 -11.68
CA THR A 127 24.27 -6.81 -12.96
C THR A 127 24.18 -5.72 -14.04
N ASN A 128 24.43 -6.09 -15.30
CA ASN A 128 24.31 -5.22 -16.48
C ASN A 128 22.97 -4.46 -16.51
N ARG A 129 23.01 -3.13 -16.70
CA ARG A 129 21.85 -2.23 -16.70
C ARG A 129 20.71 -2.69 -17.60
N ARG A 130 21.02 -3.17 -18.81
CA ARG A 130 20.00 -3.62 -19.79
C ARG A 130 19.25 -4.85 -19.31
N LEU A 131 19.98 -5.78 -18.69
CA LEU A 131 19.39 -6.96 -18.08
C LEU A 131 18.53 -6.56 -16.88
N ARG A 132 19.01 -5.67 -16.00
CA ARG A 132 18.24 -5.13 -14.86
C ARG A 132 16.90 -4.55 -15.31
N GLU A 133 16.91 -3.68 -16.32
CA GLU A 133 15.70 -3.05 -16.87
C GLU A 133 14.74 -4.12 -17.45
N GLN A 134 15.26 -5.12 -18.17
CA GLN A 134 14.42 -6.22 -18.67
C GLN A 134 13.78 -7.04 -17.54
N TYR A 135 14.53 -7.36 -16.47
CA TYR A 135 14.01 -8.15 -15.34
C TYR A 135 12.94 -7.40 -14.55
N THR A 136 13.20 -6.14 -14.22
CA THR A 136 12.34 -5.42 -13.28
C THR A 136 11.08 -4.88 -13.93
N ASN A 137 11.08 -4.64 -15.24
CA ASN A 137 9.89 -4.24 -16.00
C ASN A 137 8.78 -5.32 -16.00
N GLU A 138 9.15 -6.59 -15.87
CA GLU A 138 8.20 -7.70 -15.99
C GLU A 138 7.71 -8.21 -14.64
N ILE A 139 8.51 -8.07 -13.58
CA ILE A 139 8.17 -8.47 -12.22
C ILE A 139 7.10 -7.54 -11.65
N ASN A 140 5.98 -8.12 -11.22
CA ASN A 140 5.00 -7.44 -10.39
C ASN A 140 5.18 -7.87 -8.93
N PRO A 141 5.76 -7.02 -8.07
CA PRO A 141 5.94 -7.35 -6.66
C PRO A 141 4.62 -7.33 -5.86
N GLY A 142 3.51 -6.95 -6.51
CA GLY A 142 2.22 -6.74 -5.89
C GLY A 142 2.12 -5.38 -5.22
N ARG A 143 1.13 -5.27 -4.34
CA ARG A 143 0.82 -4.07 -3.57
C ARG A 143 1.79 -3.90 -2.42
N ILE A 144 2.27 -2.69 -2.23
CA ILE A 144 3.12 -2.29 -1.11
C ILE A 144 2.23 -1.59 -0.07
N LYS A 145 2.24 -2.08 1.16
CA LYS A 145 1.60 -1.43 2.31
C LYS A 145 2.62 -1.14 3.39
N ILE A 146 2.51 0.02 4.02
CA ILE A 146 3.39 0.43 5.11
C ILE A 146 2.52 0.75 6.33
N PHE A 147 2.95 0.32 7.51
CA PHE A 147 2.28 0.58 8.77
C PHE A 147 3.34 0.88 9.83
N PHE A 148 3.23 2.01 10.53
CA PHE A 148 4.10 2.37 11.66
C PHE A 148 3.29 2.40 12.95
N ASP A 149 3.80 1.74 13.97
CA ASP A 149 3.40 1.92 15.36
C ASP A 149 4.63 2.35 16.18
N ARG A 150 4.43 2.53 17.49
CA ARG A 150 5.43 3.03 18.43
C ARG A 150 6.76 2.30 18.37
N ASP A 151 6.70 0.98 18.30
CA ASP A 151 7.82 0.08 18.55
C ASP A 151 8.04 -0.88 17.37
N SER A 152 7.34 -0.64 16.26
CA SER A 152 7.34 -1.48 15.08
C SER A 152 6.96 -0.73 13.81
N ALA A 153 7.64 -1.07 12.72
CA ALA A 153 7.32 -0.65 11.37
C ALA A 153 7.15 -1.89 10.50
N VAL A 154 5.98 -2.05 9.91
CA VAL A 154 5.62 -3.18 9.05
C VAL A 154 5.55 -2.72 7.60
N ILE A 155 6.20 -3.46 6.72
CA ILE A 155 6.03 -3.37 5.28
C ILE A 155 5.50 -4.69 4.73
N LEU A 156 4.42 -4.60 3.95
CA LEU A 156 3.90 -5.69 3.13
C LEU A 156 4.28 -5.42 1.68
N ILE A 157 4.85 -6.41 0.99
CA ILE A 157 5.17 -6.36 -0.44
C ILE A 157 4.58 -7.61 -1.08
N GLY A 158 3.41 -7.47 -1.71
CA GLY A 158 2.63 -8.62 -2.14
C GLY A 158 2.25 -9.48 -0.94
N GLU A 159 2.71 -10.73 -0.91
CA GLU A 159 2.46 -11.65 0.20
C GLU A 159 3.49 -11.57 1.33
N ILE A 160 4.54 -10.77 1.16
CA ILE A 160 5.69 -10.75 2.08
C ILE A 160 5.47 -9.69 3.15
N ARG A 161 5.55 -10.10 4.41
CA ARG A 161 5.52 -9.21 5.58
C ARG A 161 6.92 -9.09 6.18
N ILE A 162 7.38 -7.86 6.37
CA ILE A 162 8.61 -7.58 7.12
C ILE A 162 8.26 -6.59 8.21
N GLU A 163 8.57 -6.97 9.44
CA GLU A 163 8.38 -6.18 10.66
C GLU A 163 9.75 -5.77 11.18
N PHE A 164 9.99 -4.47 11.26
CA PHE A 164 11.12 -3.86 11.94
C PHE A 164 10.65 -3.45 13.33
N SER A 165 11.35 -3.82 14.41
CA SER A 165 10.86 -3.55 15.76
C SER A 165 11.98 -3.14 16.70
N THR A 166 11.69 -2.26 17.66
CA THR A 166 12.61 -1.91 18.76
C THR A 166 12.58 -2.97 19.88
N ASP A 167 11.49 -3.73 19.98
CA ASP A 167 11.27 -4.75 21.00
C ASP A 167 12.11 -6.01 20.77
N ALA A 168 13.29 -6.06 21.40
CA ALA A 168 14.01 -7.32 21.57
C ALA A 168 13.20 -8.26 22.48
N PRO A 169 13.05 -9.55 22.14
CA PRO A 169 12.40 -10.49 23.06
C PRO A 169 13.14 -10.45 24.40
N LEU A 170 12.38 -10.45 25.51
CA LEU A 170 12.84 -10.41 26.91
C LEU A 170 14.04 -11.35 27.23
N PHE A 171 14.27 -12.36 26.39
CA PHE A 171 15.32 -13.36 26.54
C PHE A 171 16.69 -12.99 25.92
N TYR A 172 16.80 -11.94 25.10
CA TYR A 172 18.05 -11.66 24.36
C TYR A 172 18.88 -10.48 24.88
N GLY A 173 18.31 -9.55 25.66
CA GLY A 173 19.03 -8.58 26.51
C GLY A 173 20.21 -7.82 25.90
N LYS A 174 20.33 -7.74 24.57
CA LYS A 174 21.49 -7.20 23.86
C LYS A 174 21.03 -6.30 22.72
N ALA A 175 21.73 -5.18 22.56
CA ALA A 175 21.63 -4.31 21.40
C ALA A 175 22.00 -5.07 20.10
N PRO A 176 21.48 -4.66 18.92
CA PRO A 176 21.81 -5.29 17.65
C PRO A 176 23.33 -5.20 17.37
N THR A 177 23.97 -6.34 17.11
CA THR A 177 25.43 -6.42 16.81
C THR A 177 25.74 -7.17 15.51
N GLU A 178 24.72 -7.55 14.73
CA GLU A 178 24.88 -8.20 13.43
C GLU A 178 24.52 -7.22 12.30
N ILE A 179 25.42 -7.01 11.35
CA ILE A 179 25.12 -6.29 10.11
C ILE A 179 24.34 -7.23 9.18
N ARG A 180 23.14 -6.83 8.76
CA ARG A 180 22.32 -7.56 7.79
C ARG A 180 21.93 -6.68 6.60
N THR A 181 21.84 -7.31 5.43
CA THR A 181 21.38 -6.66 4.20
C THR A 181 20.04 -7.24 3.74
N ILE A 182 19.06 -6.38 3.47
CA ILE A 182 17.72 -6.71 2.97
C ILE A 182 17.43 -5.82 1.76
N GLY A 183 17.47 -6.39 0.55
CA GLY A 183 17.46 -5.58 -0.67
C GLY A 183 18.64 -4.58 -0.67
N PRO A 184 18.40 -3.26 -0.75
CA PRO A 184 19.44 -2.23 -0.66
C PRO A 184 19.78 -1.82 0.77
N VAL A 185 19.02 -2.30 1.76
CA VAL A 185 19.09 -1.80 3.14
C VAL A 185 20.13 -2.60 3.89
N THR A 186 21.24 -1.97 4.27
CA THR A 186 22.21 -2.53 5.21
C THR A 186 21.99 -1.91 6.58
N ILE A 187 21.71 -2.73 7.57
CA ILE A 187 21.32 -2.31 8.93
C ILE A 187 21.98 -3.19 9.98
N ASP A 188 22.31 -2.58 11.12
CA ASP A 188 22.60 -3.31 12.35
C ASP A 188 21.28 -3.86 12.91
N ALA A 189 21.13 -5.18 12.90
CA ALA A 189 19.84 -5.80 13.14
C ALA A 189 19.94 -7.23 13.72
N PHE A 190 18.94 -7.63 14.49
CA PHE A 190 18.78 -9.01 14.96
C PHE A 190 17.48 -9.62 14.42
N CYS A 191 17.53 -10.74 13.70
CA CYS A 191 16.30 -11.41 13.22
C CYS A 191 15.81 -12.42 14.25
N THR A 192 14.65 -12.15 14.85
CA THR A 192 14.08 -12.99 15.94
C THR A 192 13.37 -14.22 15.41
N TRP A 193 12.65 -14.09 14.29
CA TRP A 193 12.06 -15.20 13.56
C TRP A 193 11.99 -14.89 12.06
N SER A 194 12.09 -15.95 11.27
CA SER A 194 11.79 -15.92 9.84
C SER A 194 10.86 -17.09 9.51
N TYR A 195 9.61 -16.79 9.21
CA TYR A 195 8.70 -17.70 8.52
C TYR A 195 8.79 -17.43 7.01
N GLU A 196 8.30 -18.36 6.19
CA GLU A 196 8.50 -18.33 4.72
C GLU A 196 8.09 -17.00 4.06
N VAL A 197 7.05 -16.33 4.59
CA VAL A 197 6.49 -15.07 4.08
C VAL A 197 6.48 -13.93 5.12
N SER A 198 7.04 -14.14 6.31
CA SER A 198 7.01 -13.15 7.40
C SER A 198 8.33 -13.10 8.15
N ARG A 199 8.90 -11.91 8.31
CA ARG A 199 10.17 -11.70 9.02
C ARG A 199 9.99 -10.64 10.11
N LYS A 200 10.58 -10.85 11.29
CA LYS A 200 10.74 -9.81 12.31
C LYS A 200 12.21 -9.51 12.56
N ILE A 201 12.53 -8.24 12.59
CA ILE A 201 13.88 -7.70 12.53
C ILE A 201 14.00 -6.60 13.58
N ILE A 202 14.87 -6.81 14.55
CA ILE A 202 15.08 -5.86 15.63
C ILE A 202 16.10 -4.83 15.21
N VAL A 203 15.73 -3.56 15.29
CA VAL A 203 16.53 -2.40 14.87
C VAL A 203 16.32 -1.25 15.85
N GLU A 204 17.29 -0.32 15.92
CA GLU A 204 17.14 0.90 16.72
C GLU A 204 16.21 1.93 16.05
N ASP A 205 16.26 2.01 14.72
CA ASP A 205 15.43 2.88 13.91
C ASP A 205 14.51 2.02 13.04
N ILE A 206 13.25 1.90 13.43
CA ILE A 206 12.23 1.10 12.72
C ILE A 206 11.81 1.75 11.39
N HIS A 207 11.85 3.08 11.29
CA HIS A 207 11.27 3.83 10.17
C HIS A 207 12.18 3.85 8.96
N THR A 208 13.46 4.21 9.14
CA THR A 208 14.42 4.35 8.03
C THR A 208 14.53 3.09 7.15
N PRO A 209 14.73 1.87 7.70
CA PRO A 209 14.87 0.67 6.87
C PRO A 209 13.54 0.31 6.17
N CYS A 210 12.42 0.51 6.84
CA CYS A 210 11.09 0.24 6.29
C CYS A 210 10.81 1.13 5.07
N LEU A 211 11.01 2.44 5.22
CA LEU A 211 10.87 3.40 4.13
C LEU A 211 11.87 3.08 3.01
N THR A 212 13.15 2.95 3.32
CA THR A 212 14.18 2.69 2.28
C THR A 212 13.84 1.46 1.43
N LEU A 213 13.29 0.41 2.04
CA LEU A 213 12.86 -0.79 1.32
C LEU A 213 11.65 -0.53 0.40
N ALA A 214 10.65 0.23 0.83
CA ALA A 214 9.50 0.57 0.00
C ALA A 214 9.90 1.49 -1.18
N GLN A 215 10.73 2.51 -0.94
CA GLN A 215 11.26 3.38 -2.01
C GLN A 215 12.00 2.55 -3.05
N TYR A 216 12.81 1.61 -2.58
CA TYR A 216 13.56 0.74 -3.46
C TYR A 216 12.66 -0.14 -4.31
N CYS A 217 11.66 -0.77 -3.71
CA CYS A 217 10.73 -1.62 -4.46
C CYS A 217 10.00 -0.81 -5.52
N LYS A 218 9.54 0.40 -5.18
CA LYS A 218 8.85 1.27 -6.13
C LYS A 218 9.75 1.76 -7.28
N THR A 219 10.98 2.15 -6.97
CA THR A 219 11.94 2.64 -7.98
C THR A 219 12.46 1.52 -8.87
N THR A 220 12.55 0.31 -8.32
CA THR A 220 13.09 -0.85 -9.05
C THR A 220 12.03 -1.49 -9.93
N PHE A 221 10.80 -1.67 -9.44
CA PHE A 221 9.74 -2.40 -10.12
C PHE A 221 8.63 -1.46 -10.61
N PRO A 222 8.53 -1.19 -11.93
CA PRO A 222 7.52 -0.28 -12.48
C PRO A 222 6.07 -0.72 -12.21
N LYS A 223 5.84 -2.04 -12.12
CA LYS A 223 4.52 -2.63 -11.81
C LYS A 223 4.17 -2.61 -10.32
N ALA A 224 5.09 -2.20 -9.44
CA ALA A 224 4.78 -2.05 -8.02
C ALA A 224 3.74 -0.95 -7.80
N GLU A 225 2.68 -1.29 -7.09
CA GLU A 225 1.65 -0.34 -6.65
C GLU A 225 1.86 -0.01 -5.18
N LEU A 226 1.96 1.28 -4.86
CA LEU A 226 1.90 1.74 -3.48
C LEU A 226 0.41 1.82 -3.11
N ASP A 227 -0.05 0.89 -2.28
CA ASP A 227 -1.48 0.68 -2.00
C ASP A 227 -1.91 1.50 -0.79
N SER A 228 -1.23 1.34 0.35
CA SER A 228 -1.54 2.07 1.56
C SER A 228 -0.30 2.43 2.39
N PHE A 229 -0.40 3.54 3.11
CA PHE A 229 0.48 3.93 4.20
C PHE A 229 -0.40 4.09 5.43
N SER A 230 0.11 3.78 6.62
CA SER A 230 -0.48 4.05 7.93
C SER A 230 0.64 4.31 8.93
N CYS A 231 0.37 5.16 9.90
CA CYS A 231 1.23 5.48 11.03
C CYS A 231 0.27 5.70 12.20
N GLU A 232 0.56 5.22 13.40
CA GLU A 232 -0.27 5.41 14.61
C GLU A 232 0.39 6.39 15.60
N ASP A 233 1.70 6.58 15.50
CA ASP A 233 2.49 7.35 16.46
C ASP A 233 3.10 8.64 15.91
N GLU A 234 3.61 9.47 16.83
CA GLU A 234 4.30 10.71 16.45
C GLU A 234 5.59 10.42 15.69
N ILE A 235 5.59 10.82 14.42
CA ILE A 235 6.73 10.68 13.53
C ILE A 235 7.80 11.72 13.90
N ASN A 236 9.01 11.25 14.21
CA ASN A 236 10.15 12.14 14.45
C ASN A 236 10.55 12.94 13.20
N GLU A 237 11.28 14.05 13.39
CA GLU A 237 11.64 14.99 12.32
C GLU A 237 12.44 14.33 11.18
N ARG A 238 13.30 13.35 11.50
CA ARG A 238 14.08 12.61 10.50
C ARG A 238 13.17 11.78 9.59
N THR A 239 12.21 11.06 10.15
CA THR A 239 11.24 10.28 9.37
C THR A 239 10.34 11.20 8.55
N LEU A 240 9.95 12.38 9.07
CA LEU A 240 9.23 13.40 8.31
C LEU A 240 10.05 13.92 7.11
N GLN A 241 11.36 14.11 7.26
CA GLN A 241 12.25 14.48 6.15
C GLN A 241 12.32 13.38 5.08
N ILE A 242 12.33 12.11 5.49
CA ILE A 242 12.30 10.98 4.54
C ILE A 242 10.95 10.96 3.82
N LEU A 243 9.83 11.02 4.54
CA LEU A 243 8.49 11.02 3.93
C LEU A 243 8.27 12.21 2.99
N SER A 244 8.72 13.41 3.37
CA SER A 244 8.61 14.60 2.51
C SER A 244 9.48 14.55 1.26
N SER A 245 10.54 13.72 1.25
CA SER A 245 11.33 13.45 0.05
C SER A 245 10.64 12.48 -0.91
N TRP A 246 9.60 11.77 -0.47
CA TRP A 246 8.84 10.86 -1.30
C TRP A 246 7.75 11.63 -2.04
N ASP A 247 7.52 11.23 -3.29
CA ASP A 247 6.28 11.58 -3.95
C ASP A 247 5.17 10.70 -3.39
N LEU A 248 4.62 11.13 -2.25
CA LEU A 248 3.57 10.43 -1.56
C LEU A 248 2.27 10.42 -2.38
N ASP A 249 2.15 11.20 -3.46
CA ASP A 249 1.02 11.15 -4.40
C ASP A 249 0.99 9.82 -5.17
N LEU A 250 2.06 9.03 -5.12
CA LEU A 250 2.12 7.69 -5.69
C LEU A 250 1.32 6.63 -4.91
N PHE A 251 0.92 6.89 -3.67
CA PHE A 251 0.05 5.98 -2.90
C PHE A 251 -1.42 6.15 -3.33
N LYS A 252 -2.05 5.04 -3.71
CA LYS A 252 -3.44 5.01 -4.20
C LYS A 252 -4.43 5.39 -3.10
N GLU A 253 -4.26 4.80 -1.92
CA GLU A 253 -5.02 5.09 -0.72
C GLU A 253 -4.02 5.40 0.40
N LYS A 254 -4.43 6.26 1.33
CA LYS A 254 -3.56 6.63 2.45
C LYS A 254 -4.41 6.63 3.70
N GLU A 255 -3.98 5.89 4.69
CA GLU A 255 -4.52 5.94 6.03
C GLU A 255 -3.47 6.62 6.91
N PHE A 256 -3.91 7.46 7.82
CA PHE A 256 -3.00 8.16 8.68
C PHE A 256 -3.66 8.26 10.03
N GLU A 257 -3.01 7.73 11.05
CA GLU A 257 -3.48 7.81 12.41
C GLU A 257 -2.47 8.60 13.23
N PHE A 258 -2.94 9.61 13.95
CA PHE A 258 -2.00 10.45 14.66
C PHE A 258 -2.59 11.03 15.93
N PRO A 259 -1.77 11.32 16.94
CA PRO A 259 -2.22 12.06 18.12
C PRO A 259 -2.80 13.42 17.69
N ALA A 260 -4.03 13.72 18.13
CA ALA A 260 -4.77 14.92 17.70
C ALA A 260 -4.02 16.25 17.96
N GLU A 261 -3.12 16.27 18.93
CA GLU A 261 -2.41 17.48 19.37
C GLU A 261 -1.14 17.79 18.56
N SER A 262 -0.59 16.85 17.78
CA SER A 262 0.72 17.03 17.14
C SER A 262 0.72 18.09 16.02
N LYS A 263 1.63 19.09 16.11
CA LYS A 263 1.71 20.21 15.15
C LYS A 263 2.35 19.84 13.80
N ASN A 264 3.40 19.03 13.80
CA ASN A 264 4.09 18.65 12.56
C ASN A 264 3.19 17.83 11.65
N ILE A 265 2.37 17.00 12.28
CA ILE A 265 1.41 16.12 11.64
C ILE A 265 0.27 16.91 11.00
N LYS A 266 -0.19 18.02 11.61
CA LYS A 266 -1.23 18.89 11.03
C LYS A 266 -0.85 19.44 9.66
N ASN A 267 0.41 19.86 9.49
CA ASN A 267 0.91 20.34 8.21
C ASN A 267 0.90 19.23 7.16
N LEU A 268 1.31 18.03 7.55
CA LEU A 268 1.36 16.85 6.70
C LEU A 268 -0.07 16.41 6.30
N ALA A 269 -0.99 16.30 7.25
CA ALA A 269 -2.40 16.03 7.03
C ALA A 269 -3.04 17.06 6.09
N SER A 270 -2.73 18.36 6.24
CA SER A 270 -3.23 19.41 5.36
C SER A 270 -2.76 19.22 3.91
N GLN A 271 -1.48 18.89 3.73
CA GLN A 271 -0.93 18.61 2.40
C GLN A 271 -1.64 17.42 1.74
N TYR A 272 -1.92 16.37 2.50
CA TYR A 272 -2.64 15.21 1.98
C TYR A 272 -4.09 15.51 1.66
N CYS A 273 -4.82 16.17 2.57
CA CYS A 273 -6.22 16.47 2.35
C CYS A 273 -6.46 17.30 1.08
N LYS A 274 -5.54 18.23 0.78
CA LYS A 274 -5.62 19.08 -0.42
C LYS A 274 -5.35 18.36 -1.72
N LYS A 275 -4.46 17.36 -1.72
CA LYS A 275 -4.05 16.67 -2.94
C LYS A 275 -4.95 15.52 -3.33
N ASN A 276 -5.72 14.97 -2.38
CA ASN A 276 -6.58 13.83 -2.65
C ASN A 276 -8.01 14.24 -2.98
N HIS A 277 -8.73 13.39 -3.72
CA HIS A 277 -10.12 13.67 -4.09
C HIS A 277 -11.10 13.58 -2.92
N LEU A 278 -10.88 12.63 -2.00
CA LEU A 278 -11.73 12.39 -0.85
C LEU A 278 -10.86 12.17 0.38
N CYS A 279 -11.25 12.77 1.50
CA CYS A 279 -10.67 12.51 2.81
C CYS A 279 -11.78 12.34 3.86
N THR A 280 -11.70 11.28 4.65
CA THR A 280 -12.56 11.07 5.82
C THR A 280 -11.72 11.16 7.08
N ILE A 281 -12.23 11.86 8.09
CA ILE A 281 -11.53 12.06 9.36
C ILE A 281 -12.39 11.49 10.48
N GLY A 282 -11.80 10.59 11.25
CA GLY A 282 -12.37 9.99 12.43
C GLY A 282 -11.52 10.22 13.67
N TYR A 283 -12.10 9.92 14.83
CA TYR A 283 -11.42 10.01 16.11
C TYR A 283 -11.52 8.66 16.82
N GLU A 284 -10.40 8.14 17.30
CA GLU A 284 -10.36 6.93 18.12
C GLU A 284 -10.32 7.24 19.61
N TRP A 285 -10.73 6.26 20.42
CA TRP A 285 -10.93 6.42 21.86
C TRP A 285 -9.65 6.73 22.63
N ASP A 286 -8.49 6.47 22.04
CA ASP A 286 -7.16 6.72 22.58
C ASP A 286 -6.64 8.15 22.34
N GLY A 287 -7.40 8.98 21.61
CA GLY A 287 -7.04 10.37 21.33
C GLY A 287 -6.43 10.60 19.96
N ASN A 288 -6.42 9.57 19.10
CA ASN A 288 -5.90 9.66 17.74
C ASN A 288 -6.94 10.15 16.73
N LEU A 289 -6.47 10.94 15.76
CA LEU A 289 -7.18 11.32 14.55
C LEU A 289 -6.81 10.37 13.42
N ILE A 290 -7.81 9.72 12.83
CA ILE A 290 -7.65 8.85 11.67
C ILE A 290 -8.09 9.61 10.43
N ILE A 291 -7.18 9.81 9.49
CA ILE A 291 -7.43 10.42 8.19
C ILE A 291 -7.26 9.36 7.12
N LYS A 292 -8.35 8.99 6.45
CA LYS A 292 -8.31 8.11 5.28
C LYS A 292 -8.52 8.94 4.03
N THR A 293 -7.67 8.78 3.04
CA THR A 293 -7.73 9.50 1.77
C THR A 293 -7.87 8.54 0.61
N LYS A 294 -8.61 8.96 -0.41
CA LYS A 294 -8.85 8.19 -1.62
C LYS A 294 -8.75 9.07 -2.86
N ASN A 295 -8.06 8.54 -3.87
CA ASN A 295 -8.03 9.13 -5.20
C ASN A 295 -8.94 8.37 -6.15
N TYR A 296 -9.70 9.15 -6.92
CA TYR A 296 -10.53 8.65 -8.02
C TYR A 296 -9.84 8.99 -9.35
N GLY A 297 -10.08 8.21 -10.41
CA GLY A 297 -9.57 8.56 -11.76
C GLY A 297 -10.24 9.82 -12.34
N GLU A 298 -9.84 10.23 -13.55
CA GLU A 298 -10.41 11.39 -14.25
C GLU A 298 -11.92 11.29 -14.54
N VAL A 299 -12.46 10.08 -14.46
CA VAL A 299 -13.87 9.81 -14.77
C VAL A 299 -14.40 8.85 -13.72
N GLU A 300 -15.44 9.25 -12.99
CA GLU A 300 -16.59 8.38 -12.77
C GLU A 300 -17.79 9.13 -12.21
N SER A 301 -18.88 9.08 -12.98
CA SER A 301 -20.24 9.51 -12.66
C SER A 301 -20.91 8.70 -11.54
N GLU A 302 -20.15 7.90 -10.80
CA GLU A 302 -20.65 6.90 -9.84
C GLU A 302 -20.08 7.05 -8.43
N PHE A 303 -19.50 8.21 -8.08
CA PHE A 303 -19.07 8.48 -6.71
C PHE A 303 -20.23 8.27 -5.72
N ARG A 304 -20.05 7.32 -4.79
CA ARG A 304 -20.95 7.11 -3.65
C ARG A 304 -20.15 7.32 -2.38
N PHE A 305 -20.73 8.10 -1.46
CA PHE A 305 -20.17 8.21 -0.11
C PHE A 305 -20.06 6.83 0.58
N SER A 306 -20.80 5.81 0.12
CA SER A 306 -20.63 4.41 0.55
C SER A 306 -19.24 3.82 0.33
N ASP A 307 -18.48 4.33 -0.63
CA ASP A 307 -17.13 3.86 -0.91
C ASP A 307 -16.14 4.19 0.22
N CYS A 308 -16.54 5.08 1.14
CA CYS A 308 -15.79 5.42 2.34
C CYS A 308 -15.96 4.39 3.47
N TRP A 309 -16.90 3.43 3.33
CA TRP A 309 -17.43 2.65 4.47
C TRP A 309 -16.86 1.22 4.58
N GLN A 310 -15.80 0.88 3.86
CA GLN A 310 -15.31 -0.51 3.79
C GLN A 310 -14.55 -1.01 5.04
N SER A 311 -14.53 -0.27 6.15
CA SER A 311 -14.03 -0.78 7.43
C SER A 311 -15.04 -0.56 8.54
N ASP A 312 -15.60 -1.66 9.06
CA ASP A 312 -16.64 -1.75 10.09
C ASP A 312 -16.28 -1.15 11.47
N TYR A 313 -15.16 -0.42 11.60
CA TYR A 313 -14.56 -0.12 12.91
C TYR A 313 -14.24 1.35 13.20
N HIS A 314 -14.37 2.30 12.26
CA HIS A 314 -13.96 3.69 12.53
C HIS A 314 -15.09 4.71 12.43
N CYS A 315 -15.08 5.61 13.42
CA CYS A 315 -15.96 6.74 13.58
C CYS A 315 -15.78 7.76 12.43
N ILE A 316 -16.68 7.84 11.44
CA ILE A 316 -16.58 8.89 10.39
C ILE A 316 -17.19 10.19 10.93
N ASN A 317 -16.34 11.11 11.39
CA ASN A 317 -16.80 12.39 11.95
C ASN A 317 -16.81 13.53 10.92
N TYR A 318 -15.83 13.55 10.00
CA TYR A 318 -15.71 14.59 8.99
C TYR A 318 -15.51 13.98 7.60
N ILE A 319 -16.12 14.59 6.59
CA ILE A 319 -15.92 14.19 5.19
C ILE A 319 -15.55 15.40 4.35
N LEU A 320 -14.46 15.27 3.59
CA LEU A 320 -13.96 16.27 2.67
C LEU A 320 -13.88 15.72 1.27
N VAL A 321 -14.46 16.44 0.32
CA VAL A 321 -14.33 16.15 -1.09
C VAL A 321 -13.72 17.36 -1.79
N SER A 322 -12.54 17.18 -2.36
CA SER A 322 -11.73 18.19 -3.03
C SER A 322 -11.43 17.77 -4.46
N CYS A 323 -11.22 18.73 -5.36
CA CYS A 323 -10.73 18.46 -6.72
C CYS A 323 -11.56 17.44 -7.54
N PHE A 324 -12.80 17.18 -7.13
CA PHE A 324 -13.67 16.16 -7.70
C PHE A 324 -15.08 16.71 -7.85
N LYS A 325 -15.68 16.55 -9.04
CA LYS A 325 -17.02 17.07 -9.30
C LYS A 325 -18.07 16.19 -8.63
N VAL A 326 -18.67 16.70 -7.55
CA VAL A 326 -19.75 15.99 -6.84
C VAL A 326 -21.10 16.29 -7.48
N GLY A 327 -21.81 15.24 -7.89
CA GLY A 327 -23.15 15.34 -8.44
C GLY A 327 -24.25 15.31 -7.37
N ILE A 328 -25.45 15.74 -7.76
CA ILE A 328 -26.62 15.77 -6.88
C ILE A 328 -26.97 14.40 -6.27
N GLN A 329 -26.81 13.32 -7.04
CA GLN A 329 -27.12 11.97 -6.57
C GLN A 329 -26.21 11.52 -5.43
N SER A 330 -24.92 11.88 -5.48
CA SER A 330 -23.97 11.58 -4.41
C SER A 330 -24.34 12.34 -3.13
N LEU A 331 -24.71 13.62 -3.24
CA LEU A 331 -25.15 14.42 -2.09
C LEU A 331 -26.47 13.88 -1.49
N ARG A 332 -27.43 13.51 -2.34
CA ARG A 332 -28.67 12.86 -1.89
C ARG A 332 -28.41 11.53 -1.19
N HIS A 333 -27.46 10.74 -1.69
CA HIS A 333 -27.06 9.49 -1.07
C HIS A 333 -26.47 9.74 0.32
N LEU A 334 -25.52 10.67 0.47
CA LEU A 334 -24.96 11.07 1.77
C LEU A 334 -26.05 11.48 2.76
N ILE A 335 -26.96 12.36 2.35
CA ILE A 335 -28.06 12.84 3.20
C ILE A 335 -28.95 11.68 3.62
N ASN A 336 -29.33 10.81 2.69
CA ASN A 336 -30.16 9.66 3.00
C ASN A 336 -29.46 8.72 4.01
N THR A 337 -28.18 8.41 3.80
CA THR A 337 -27.38 7.58 4.71
C THR A 337 -27.34 8.15 6.13
N TRP A 338 -27.11 9.46 6.27
CA TRP A 338 -27.17 10.11 7.57
C TRP A 338 -28.58 10.04 8.18
N ILE A 339 -29.64 10.28 7.40
CA ILE A 339 -31.04 10.17 7.87
C ILE A 339 -31.38 8.75 8.34
N GLN A 340 -30.81 7.70 7.72
CA GLN A 340 -30.98 6.31 8.15
C GLN A 340 -30.22 5.98 9.45
N GLY A 341 -29.32 6.85 9.91
CA GLY A 341 -28.52 6.65 11.12
C GLY A 341 -27.22 5.89 10.90
N GLU A 342 -26.86 5.60 9.65
CA GLU A 342 -25.59 4.91 9.31
C GLU A 342 -24.37 5.82 9.54
N LEU A 343 -24.56 7.14 9.67
CA LEU A 343 -23.52 8.14 9.96
C LEU A 343 -23.82 8.88 11.28
N TYR A 344 -24.07 8.14 12.37
CA TYR A 344 -24.53 8.71 13.64
C TYR A 344 -23.52 9.63 14.35
N GLU A 345 -22.23 9.53 14.00
CA GLU A 345 -21.15 10.38 14.55
C GLU A 345 -20.68 11.47 13.59
N LEU A 346 -21.36 11.62 12.44
CA LEU A 346 -21.04 12.66 11.49
C LEU A 346 -21.26 14.03 12.10
N ILE A 347 -20.27 14.90 11.92
CA ILE A 347 -20.27 16.29 12.39
C ILE A 347 -20.34 17.22 11.19
N PHE A 348 -19.50 16.98 10.18
CA PHE A 348 -19.26 17.95 9.12
C PHE A 348 -18.98 17.29 7.76
N VAL A 349 -19.54 17.88 6.71
CA VAL A 349 -19.17 17.55 5.32
C VAL A 349 -18.91 18.83 4.55
N ARG A 350 -17.81 18.85 3.79
CA ARG A 350 -17.52 19.89 2.81
C ARG A 350 -17.15 19.26 1.48
N ALA A 351 -17.84 19.66 0.43
CA ALA A 351 -17.54 19.27 -0.94
C ALA A 351 -17.26 20.52 -1.79
N SER A 352 -16.10 20.56 -2.42
CA SER A 352 -15.70 21.61 -3.35
C SER A 352 -15.96 21.17 -4.80
N VAL A 353 -15.94 22.12 -5.75
CA VAL A 353 -16.17 21.84 -7.19
C VAL A 353 -17.58 21.30 -7.47
N VAL A 354 -18.55 21.75 -6.67
CA VAL A 354 -19.97 21.41 -6.82
C VAL A 354 -20.61 22.42 -7.79
N THR A 355 -20.96 21.97 -8.99
CA THR A 355 -21.48 22.86 -10.04
C THR A 355 -22.95 22.61 -10.33
N GLY A 356 -23.74 23.68 -10.40
CA GLY A 356 -25.16 23.62 -10.80
C GLY A 356 -26.06 22.94 -9.77
N LEU A 357 -25.76 23.05 -8.48
CA LEU A 357 -26.56 22.43 -7.43
C LEU A 357 -27.83 23.24 -7.15
N ASN A 358 -28.98 22.60 -7.32
CA ASN A 358 -30.25 23.13 -6.84
C ASN A 358 -30.59 22.51 -5.48
N MET A 359 -30.56 23.32 -4.42
CA MET A 359 -30.82 22.85 -3.05
C MET A 359 -32.21 22.24 -2.89
N SER A 360 -33.23 22.70 -3.64
CA SER A 360 -34.57 22.09 -3.56
C SER A 360 -34.59 20.67 -4.12
N GLU A 361 -33.80 20.40 -5.16
CA GLU A 361 -33.65 19.05 -5.72
C GLU A 361 -32.80 18.15 -4.82
N VAL A 362 -31.81 18.72 -4.11
CA VAL A 362 -31.00 17.98 -3.12
C VAL A 362 -31.88 17.51 -1.97
N THR A 363 -32.79 18.36 -1.49
CA THR A 363 -33.63 18.07 -0.34
C THR A 363 -34.97 17.40 -0.67
N GLU A 364 -35.29 17.23 -1.95
CA GLU A 364 -36.57 16.64 -2.38
C GLU A 364 -36.81 15.26 -1.75
N GLY A 365 -37.95 15.10 -1.08
CA GLY A 365 -38.34 13.87 -0.39
C GLY A 365 -37.82 13.74 1.05
N PHE A 366 -36.95 14.65 1.49
CA PHE A 366 -36.55 14.75 2.90
C PHE A 366 -37.39 15.78 3.63
N ARG A 367 -37.58 15.58 4.94
CA ARG A 367 -38.18 16.61 5.79
C ARG A 367 -37.16 17.75 5.90
N SER A 368 -37.52 18.94 5.42
CA SER A 368 -36.63 20.10 5.43
C SER A 368 -37.35 21.43 5.66
N ASN A 369 -36.68 22.38 6.31
CA ASN A 369 -37.16 23.75 6.52
C ASN A 369 -36.09 24.78 6.12
N VAL A 370 -36.51 25.97 5.69
CA VAL A 370 -35.58 27.12 5.58
C VAL A 370 -35.32 27.65 6.99
N TRP A 371 -34.08 28.05 7.27
CA TRP A 371 -33.72 28.62 8.57
C TRP A 371 -34.58 29.83 8.93
N ASN A 372 -35.10 29.86 10.16
CA ASN A 372 -35.60 31.07 10.79
C ASN A 372 -34.54 31.69 11.73
N ASP A 373 -34.84 32.83 12.35
CA ASP A 373 -33.88 33.50 13.24
C ASP A 373 -33.62 32.73 14.54
N GLU A 374 -34.62 32.01 15.05
CA GLU A 374 -34.49 31.16 16.24
C GLU A 374 -33.59 29.95 15.96
N ASP A 375 -33.75 29.32 14.79
CA ASP A 375 -32.92 28.21 14.32
C ASP A 375 -31.45 28.62 14.18
N MET A 376 -31.19 29.85 13.69
CA MET A 376 -29.82 30.38 13.59
C MET A 376 -29.20 30.57 14.98
N ILE A 377 -29.96 31.06 15.96
CA ILE A 377 -29.49 31.21 17.34
C ILE A 377 -29.18 29.83 17.93
N GLU A 378 -30.12 28.88 17.82
CA GLU A 378 -29.92 27.52 18.31
C GLU A 378 -28.71 26.86 17.63
N PHE A 379 -28.55 27.04 16.32
CA PHE A 379 -27.39 26.52 15.58
C PHE A 379 -26.08 27.08 16.13
N LYS A 380 -25.99 28.41 16.33
CA LYS A 380 -24.78 29.05 16.90
C LYS A 380 -24.46 28.56 18.30
N GLU A 381 -25.47 28.22 19.10
CA GLU A 381 -25.28 27.69 20.45
C GLU A 381 -24.83 26.22 20.46
N ARG A 382 -25.24 25.44 19.45
CA ARG A 382 -24.95 24.00 19.36
C ARG A 382 -23.67 23.66 18.60
N THR A 383 -23.18 24.55 17.75
CA THR A 383 -22.07 24.24 16.85
C THR A 383 -21.10 25.39 16.59
N ASP A 384 -19.81 25.07 16.62
CA ASP A 384 -18.72 25.98 16.26
C ASP A 384 -18.61 26.19 14.74
N PHE A 385 -19.32 25.41 13.94
CA PHE A 385 -19.32 25.52 12.46
C PHE A 385 -20.24 26.62 11.94
N SER A 386 -20.90 27.37 12.82
CA SER A 386 -21.77 28.49 12.41
C SER A 386 -21.04 29.56 11.59
N VAL A 387 -19.72 29.66 11.74
CA VAL A 387 -18.84 30.53 10.93
C VAL A 387 -18.81 30.20 9.44
N TYR A 388 -19.20 28.98 9.04
CA TYR A 388 -19.25 28.56 7.63
C TYR A 388 -20.56 28.90 6.93
N PHE A 389 -21.50 29.51 7.65
CA PHE A 389 -22.81 29.90 7.13
C PHE A 389 -22.91 31.41 7.16
N GLU A 390 -22.48 32.05 6.06
CA GLU A 390 -22.68 33.49 5.87
C GLU A 390 -24.16 33.83 5.63
N GLN A 391 -24.95 32.86 5.16
CA GLN A 391 -26.36 32.99 4.87
C GLN A 391 -27.19 31.86 5.48
N LYS A 392 -28.48 32.12 5.64
CA LYS A 392 -29.48 31.16 6.09
C LYS A 392 -29.51 29.94 5.14
N GLY A 393 -29.29 28.76 5.70
CA GLY A 393 -29.29 27.50 4.96
C GLY A 393 -30.65 26.80 4.93
N THR A 394 -30.60 25.51 4.60
CA THR A 394 -31.74 24.57 4.72
C THR A 394 -31.48 23.59 5.85
N ILE A 395 -32.43 23.42 6.77
CA ILE A 395 -32.38 22.39 7.81
C ILE A 395 -33.02 21.12 7.25
N ILE A 396 -32.36 19.99 7.43
CA ILE A 396 -32.91 18.65 7.23
C ILE A 396 -33.02 17.92 8.56
N PHE A 397 -33.99 17.01 8.64
CA PHE A 397 -34.27 16.25 9.86
C PHE A 397 -34.03 14.76 9.66
N SER A 398 -33.34 14.13 10.62
CA SER A 398 -33.21 12.68 10.69
C SER A 398 -34.50 12.02 11.19
N LYS A 399 -34.59 10.69 11.07
CA LYS A 399 -35.70 9.91 11.63
C LYS A 399 -35.80 10.01 13.17
N SER A 400 -34.67 10.27 13.84
CA SER A 400 -34.56 10.41 15.29
C SER A 400 -34.70 11.87 15.76
N TYR A 401 -35.19 12.79 14.91
CA TYR A 401 -35.29 14.24 15.17
C TYR A 401 -33.96 14.99 15.28
N GLY A 402 -32.84 14.37 14.92
CA GLY A 402 -31.58 15.08 14.77
C GLY A 402 -31.67 16.11 13.64
N LYS A 403 -31.04 17.27 13.83
CA LYS A 403 -31.00 18.35 12.83
C LYS A 403 -29.65 18.37 12.13
N ALA A 404 -29.67 18.65 10.83
CA ALA A 404 -28.47 19.06 10.10
C ALA A 404 -28.78 20.25 9.20
N SER A 405 -27.81 21.14 9.06
CA SER A 405 -27.88 22.30 8.20
C SER A 405 -27.11 22.07 6.92
N LEU A 406 -27.71 22.41 5.79
CA LEU A 406 -27.13 22.37 4.46
C LEU A 406 -26.97 23.79 3.92
N HIS A 407 -25.82 24.06 3.31
CA HIS A 407 -25.53 25.32 2.64
C HIS A 407 -24.79 25.05 1.33
N PHE A 408 -25.11 25.84 0.30
CA PHE A 408 -24.42 25.81 -0.97
C PHE A 408 -23.99 27.22 -1.32
N ASP A 409 -22.70 27.46 -1.26
CA ASP A 409 -22.05 28.67 -1.73
C ASP A 409 -21.84 28.53 -3.24
N GLN A 410 -22.70 29.21 -4.00
CA GLN A 410 -22.69 29.16 -5.45
C GLN A 410 -21.44 29.82 -6.05
N ASP A 411 -20.95 30.90 -5.45
CA ASP A 411 -19.82 31.68 -5.96
C ASP A 411 -18.53 30.87 -5.87
N ASN A 412 -18.36 30.14 -4.77
CA ASN A 412 -17.19 29.28 -4.55
C ASN A 412 -17.41 27.82 -4.98
N SER A 413 -18.63 27.44 -5.41
CA SER A 413 -18.99 26.05 -5.74
C SER A 413 -18.74 25.07 -4.59
N ILE A 414 -19.14 25.46 -3.37
CA ILE A 414 -18.91 24.70 -2.13
C ILE A 414 -20.23 24.30 -1.51
N PHE A 415 -20.41 23.00 -1.28
CA PHE A 415 -21.47 22.45 -0.46
C PHE A 415 -20.95 22.16 0.96
N THR A 416 -21.73 22.54 1.96
CA THR A 416 -21.46 22.31 3.38
C THR A 416 -22.66 21.67 4.06
N MET A 417 -22.42 20.61 4.84
CA MET A 417 -23.41 20.01 5.74
C MET A 417 -22.86 19.98 7.17
N VAL A 418 -23.67 20.40 8.14
CA VAL A 418 -23.32 20.39 9.57
C VAL A 418 -24.41 19.72 10.37
N VAL A 419 -24.06 18.68 11.13
CA VAL A 419 -24.98 17.99 12.02
C VAL A 419 -24.95 18.66 13.40
N TRP A 420 -26.13 18.99 13.95
CA TRP A 420 -26.25 19.75 15.19
C TRP A 420 -26.06 18.85 16.40
N ASP A 421 -26.68 17.67 16.35
CA ASP A 421 -26.73 16.71 17.44
C ASP A 421 -26.05 15.41 17.00
N THR A 422 -24.75 15.33 17.26
CA THR A 422 -23.90 14.21 16.84
C THR A 422 -23.66 13.26 18.01
N GLY A 423 -23.56 11.95 17.74
CA GLY A 423 -23.09 10.95 18.71
C GLY A 423 -21.58 10.95 18.91
N ALA A 424 -20.84 11.84 18.23
CA ALA A 424 -19.39 11.88 18.28
C ALA A 424 -18.86 12.20 19.68
N LEU A 425 -17.70 11.64 20.01
CA LEU A 425 -17.02 11.91 21.27
C LEU A 425 -16.69 13.39 21.43
N LEU A 426 -16.64 13.86 22.69
CA LEU A 426 -16.24 15.23 23.01
C LEU A 426 -14.86 15.57 22.44
N GLY A 427 -13.91 14.62 22.41
CA GLY A 427 -12.59 14.80 21.81
C GLY A 427 -12.65 15.25 20.36
N CYS A 428 -13.55 14.68 19.55
CA CYS A 428 -13.77 15.06 18.15
C CYS A 428 -14.16 16.54 17.98
N ARG A 429 -14.92 17.08 18.94
CA ARG A 429 -15.37 18.48 18.94
C ARG A 429 -14.27 19.44 19.40
N HIS A 430 -13.37 18.99 20.27
CA HIS A 430 -12.26 19.82 20.76
C HIS A 430 -11.11 19.91 19.76
N SER A 431 -10.88 18.87 18.95
CA SER A 431 -9.92 18.91 17.83
C SER A 431 -10.41 19.73 16.63
N PHE A 432 -11.57 20.40 16.76
CA PHE A 432 -12.21 21.15 15.69
C PHE A 432 -11.34 22.30 15.14
N PRO A 433 -10.76 23.21 15.96
CA PRO A 433 -9.89 24.28 15.45
C PRO A 433 -8.70 23.74 14.65
N GLU A 434 -8.17 22.59 15.06
CA GLU A 434 -7.07 21.91 14.39
C GLU A 434 -7.48 21.38 13.02
N ILE A 435 -8.60 20.67 12.95
CA ILE A 435 -9.15 20.14 11.69
C ILE A 435 -9.63 21.31 10.80
N GLN A 436 -10.05 22.43 11.40
CA GLN A 436 -10.47 23.65 10.70
C GLN A 436 -9.40 24.18 9.74
N THR A 437 -8.14 24.12 10.16
CA THR A 437 -6.99 24.55 9.35
C THR A 437 -6.82 23.73 8.07
N LEU A 438 -7.29 22.48 8.05
CA LEU A 438 -7.32 21.63 6.86
C LEU A 438 -8.34 22.15 5.82
N PHE A 439 -9.35 22.92 6.24
CA PHE A 439 -10.47 23.38 5.41
C PHE A 439 -10.33 24.81 4.86
N LEU A 440 -9.45 25.65 5.42
CA LEU A 440 -9.46 27.11 5.23
C LEU A 440 -8.38 27.69 4.31
N THR A 441 -7.44 26.88 3.83
CA THR A 441 -6.32 27.39 3.01
C THR A 441 -6.53 27.08 1.53
N ASN A 442 -7.26 27.98 0.87
CA ASN A 442 -7.12 28.24 -0.57
C ASN A 442 -5.76 28.88 -0.87
#